data_AF-A0A1F5IPU8-F1
#
_entry.id   AF-A0A1F5IPU8-F1
#
_cell.length_a   1.000
_cell.length_b   1.000
_cell.length_c   1.000
_cell.angle_alpha   90.00
_cell.angle_beta   90.00
_cell.angle_gamma   90.00
#
_symmetry.space_group_name_H-M   'P 1'
#
loop_
_entity.id
_entity.type
_entity.pdbx_description
1 polymer ?
#
loop_
_entity_poly.entity_id
_entity_poly.type
_entity_poly.pdbx_seq_one_letter_code
_entity_poly.pdbx_strand_id
1 'polypeptide(L)' 'MEENGETLDLYIRKIEDQELKGLLLKLKNELRKQDASWDGVRAILVTLYRKNSGVFSEVAPLIIK' A
#
# COMPACT_ATOMS: atom_id res chain seq x y z
N MET A 1 11.22 20.42 -9.73
CA MET A 1 9.94 20.44 -9.00
C MET A 1 10.06 19.38 -7.93
N GLU A 2 10.07 19.77 -6.66
CA GLU A 2 10.09 18.80 -5.56
C GLU A 2 8.77 18.03 -5.56
N GLU A 3 8.81 16.75 -5.90
CA GLU A 3 7.70 15.82 -5.65
C GLU A 3 7.55 15.66 -4.13
N ASN A 4 6.89 16.60 -3.46
CA ASN A 4 6.39 16.43 -2.09
C ASN A 4 5.16 15.50 -2.08
N GLY A 5 5.23 14.39 -2.82
CA GLY A 5 4.23 13.34 -2.84
C GLY A 5 4.51 12.38 -1.70
N GLU A 6 3.51 12.10 -0.87
CA GLU A 6 3.59 11.03 0.11
C GLU A 6 3.91 9.72 -0.61
N THR A 7 5.03 9.07 -0.27
CA THR A 7 5.37 7.76 -0.82
C THR A 7 4.76 6.66 0.05
N LEU A 8 4.52 5.49 -0.52
CA LEU A 8 4.06 4.32 0.24
C LEU A 8 4.99 4.02 1.44
N ASP A 9 6.31 4.21 1.28
CA ASP A 9 7.28 4.05 2.37
C ASP A 9 7.10 5.09 3.49
N LEU A 10 6.82 6.36 3.17
CA LEU A 10 6.54 7.39 4.17
C LEU A 10 5.21 7.14 4.89
N TYR A 11 4.19 6.70 4.15
CA TYR A 11 2.89 6.34 4.70
C TYR A 11 3.00 5.19 5.72
N ILE A 12 3.71 4.12 5.36
CA ILE A 12 3.93 2.95 6.24
C ILE A 12 4.57 3.35 7.58
N ARG A 13 5.45 4.37 7.60
CA ARG A 13 6.11 4.82 8.84
C ARG A 13 5.15 5.48 9.82
N LYS A 14 4.07 6.08 9.33
CA LYS A 14 3.06 6.80 10.13
C LYS A 14 1.99 5.88 10.72
N ILE A 15 1.87 4.65 10.21
CA ILE A 15 0.86 3.69 10.68
C ILE A 15 1.28 3.07 12.01
N GLU A 16 0.46 3.30 13.03
CA GLU A 16 0.62 2.73 14.37
C GLU A 16 0.02 1.31 14.49
N ASP A 17 -1.09 1.06 13.78
CA ASP A 17 -1.74 -0.25 13.71
C ASP A 17 -0.79 -1.28 13.04
N GLN A 18 -0.29 -2.22 13.84
CA GLN A 18 0.70 -3.19 13.38
C GLN A 18 0.18 -4.13 12.30
N GLU A 19 -1.12 -4.42 12.30
CA GLU A 19 -1.73 -5.31 11.32
C GLU A 19 -1.86 -4.63 9.96
N LEU A 20 -2.33 -3.37 9.95
CA LEU A 20 -2.35 -2.52 8.75
C LEU A 20 -0.94 -2.28 8.22
N LYS A 21 0.02 -2.00 9.09
CA LYS A 21 1.43 -1.86 8.71
C LYS A 21 1.96 -3.13 8.04
N GLY A 22 1.62 -4.30 8.58
CA GLY A 22 1.95 -5.60 7.99
C GLY A 22 1.37 -5.78 6.59
N LEU A 23 0.11 -5.40 6.37
CA LEU A 23 -0.53 -5.46 5.04
C LEU A 23 0.16 -4.53 4.03
N LEU A 24 0.51 -3.31 4.43
CA LEU A 24 1.17 -2.33 3.57
C LEU A 24 2.61 -2.74 3.23
N LEU A 25 3.33 -3.38 4.16
CA LEU A 25 4.64 -3.96 3.87
C LEU A 25 4.56 -5.11 2.87
N LYS A 26 3.54 -5.99 2.98
CA LYS A 26 3.28 -7.03 1.99
C LYS A 26 2.98 -6.43 0.62
N LEU A 27 2.14 -5.39 0.57
CA LEU A 27 1.82 -4.67 -0.66
C LEU A 27 3.07 -4.10 -1.33
N LYS A 28 3.93 -3.44 -0.54
CA LYS A 28 5.20 -2.90 -1.02
C LYS A 28 6.12 -3.99 -1.59
N ASN A 29 6.20 -5.12 -0.92
CA ASN A 29 7.04 -6.23 -1.38
C ASN A 29 6.50 -6.81 -2.69
N GLU A 30 5.17 -6.95 -2.81
CA GLU A 30 4.53 -7.44 -4.03
C GLU A 30 4.81 -6.53 -5.22
N LEU A 31 4.70 -5.20 -5.03
CA LEU A 31 5.00 -4.20 -6.06
C LEU A 31 6.47 -4.16 -6.50
N ARG A 32 7.38 -4.72 -5.70
CA ARG A 32 8.83 -4.76 -5.99
C ARG A 32 9.28 -6.06 -6.63
N LYS A 33 8.40 -7.06 -6.78
CA LYS A 33 8.73 -8.31 -7.48
C LYS A 33 8.99 -8.02 -8.96
N GLN A 34 10.01 -8.66 -9.53
CA GLN A 34 10.33 -8.51 -10.96
C GLN A 34 9.23 -9.10 -11.87
N ASP A 35 8.43 -10.02 -11.33
CA ASP A 35 7.32 -10.73 -11.97
C ASP A 35 5.97 -10.39 -11.29
N ALA A 36 5.83 -9.19 -10.74
CA ALA A 36 4.65 -8.80 -9.97
C ALA A 36 3.36 -9.03 -10.78
N SER A 37 2.57 -10.04 -10.39
CA SER A 37 1.20 -10.20 -10.88
C SER A 37 0.29 -9.21 -10.16
N TRP A 38 -0.57 -8.54 -10.93
CA TRP A 38 -1.62 -7.69 -10.37
C TRP A 38 -2.59 -8.45 -9.47
N ASP A 39 -2.68 -9.78 -9.57
CA ASP A 39 -3.55 -10.58 -8.71
C ASP A 39 -3.10 -10.54 -7.24
N GLY A 40 -1.79 -10.62 -6.97
CA GLY A 40 -1.24 -10.54 -5.62
C GLY A 40 -1.47 -9.17 -5.00
N VAL A 41 -1.19 -8.12 -5.79
CA VAL A 41 -1.44 -6.72 -5.39
C VAL A 41 -2.93 -6.50 -5.10
N ARG A 42 -3.82 -6.98 -5.98
CA ARG A 42 -5.27 -6.86 -5.85
C ARG A 42 -5.80 -7.57 -4.61
N ALA A 43 -5.32 -8.77 -4.31
CA ALA A 43 -5.72 -9.51 -3.11
C ALA A 43 -5.38 -8.73 -1.83
N ILE A 44 -4.19 -8.11 -1.78
CA ILE A 44 -3.76 -7.29 -0.64
C ILE A 44 -4.60 -6.02 -0.54
N LEU A 45 -4.87 -5.33 -1.66
CA LEU A 45 -5.72 -4.14 -1.71
C LEU A 45 -7.16 -4.41 -1.27
N VAL A 46 -7.76 -5.53 -1.68
CA VAL A 46 -9.10 -5.94 -1.24
C VAL A 46 -9.12 -6.19 0.27
N THR A 47 -8.08 -6.85 0.80
CA THR A 47 -7.94 -7.09 2.23
C THR A 47 -7.81 -5.77 3.00
N LEU A 48 -7.00 -4.85 2.48
CA LEU A 48 -6.83 -3.52 3.05
C LEU A 48 -8.14 -2.74 3.07
N TYR A 49 -8.89 -2.73 1.97
CA TYR A 49 -10.21 -2.07 1.87
C TYR A 49 -11.22 -2.63 2.88
N ARG A 50 -11.32 -3.96 3.00
CA ARG A 50 -12.22 -4.61 3.96
C ARG A 50 -11.88 -4.29 5.41
N LYS A 51 -10.59 -4.09 5.70
CA LYS A 51 -10.11 -3.83 7.05
C LYS A 51 -10.20 -2.35 7.42
N ASN A 52 -9.76 -1.49 6.51
CA ASN A 52 -9.78 -0.06 6.69
C ASN A 52 -9.85 0.64 5.32
N SER A 53 -11.07 1.02 4.94
CA SER A 53 -11.33 1.71 3.68
C SER A 53 -10.69 3.09 3.58
N GLY A 54 -10.42 3.75 4.72
CA GLY A 54 -9.71 5.03 4.78
C GLY A 54 -8.26 4.86 4.33
N VAL A 55 -7.55 3.91 4.95
CA VAL A 55 -6.17 3.57 4.59
C VAL A 55 -6.07 3.12 3.13
N PHE A 56 -7.05 2.34 2.65
CA PHE A 56 -7.10 1.99 1.23
C PHE A 56 -7.20 3.23 0.32
N SER A 57 -8.06 4.18 0.66
CA SER A 57 -8.29 5.38 -0.16
C SER A 57 -7.05 6.30 -0.21
N GLU A 58 -6.26 6.30 0.86
CA GLU A 58 -4.99 7.02 0.93
C GLU A 58 -3.87 6.30 0.17
N VAL A 59 -3.84 4.97 0.20
CA VAL A 59 -2.75 4.14 -0.39
C VAL A 59 -2.95 3.85 -1.87
N ALA A 60 -4.17 3.60 -2.33
CA ALA A 60 -4.46 3.29 -3.73
C ALA A 60 -3.86 4.30 -4.74
N PRO A 61 -4.00 5.63 -4.56
CA PRO A 61 -3.41 6.61 -5.49
C PRO A 61 -1.88 6.67 -5.42
N LEU A 62 -1.24 6.11 -4.38
CA LEU A 62 0.23 6.03 -4.30
C LEU A 62 0.81 4.91 -5.16
N ILE A 63 -0.06 4.00 -5.64
CA ILE A 63 0.31 2.80 -6.40
C ILE A 63 -0.06 2.95 -7.87
N ILE A 64 -1.25 3.49 -8.14
CA ILE A 64 -1.78 3.70 -9.48
C ILE A 64 -1.47 5.15 -9.85
N LYS A 65 -0.47 5.35 -10.72
CA LYS A 65 -0.18 6.66 -11.34
C LYS A 65 -1.09 6.91 -12.54
#